data_AF-A0A561T2R8-F1
#
_entry.id   AF-A0A561T2R8-F1
#
_cell.length_a   1.000
_cell.length_b   1.000
_cell.length_c   1.000
_cell.angle_alpha   90.00
_cell.angle_beta   90.00
_cell.angle_gamma   90.00
#
_symmetry.space_group_name_H-M   'P 1'
#
loop_
_entity.id
_entity.type
_entity.pdbx_description
1 polymer ?
#
loop_
_entity_poly.entity_id
_entity_poly.type
_entity_poly.pdbx_seq_one_letter_code
_entity_poly.pdbx_strand_id
1 'polypeptide(L)'
;MGSVTERATRRGVPALVPPMQPGTVTGDPPTGPDWVVEVAWTGHRCIAYVEPGRRVRLLSGAANSMSAAYPELAEPLLRRSPSGGMVLDGTLVARGEEHAVRPRLIARRTARHRPSEATIRRIPVDFQVADLLWLDGHSTTDLPYADRRALLDALGLTSPPVWATSPLPATEIDTMLAIAEQKGADGLHARHLRGRYHPGGRSRFWLRVPVTRTRQVLVGGWTPADPTRPETVGTLLLGAPVADTPGALHYVGRVGLSLGERRRLADALAEHEQNTTPFVDAVPAAAARHARWARPELVGLAEFSGWIGGGRMRRPFWRGLLEPADVREDGWARPPEPAPAVLDPAVLDSAVPAEPAAEPVADPVPEEQPGPIEPPAQPEQAGAAGEARRLEQHFVYNSLNTIAALIRTDPGRARDLLIGFADLSRAVDRVGGSTLGDELAAVHGYLQLEQARFGRRLRVAVDVAPTLHLIPVIPMQILAAVRDAVQHDIEPQPEGGLLTLAARPVEGGCEVRVTGGAAAARTIRLPS
;
A
#
# COMPACT_ATOMS: atom_id res chain seq x y z
N MET A 1 -21.83 16.56 3.04
CA MET A 1 -20.85 17.41 3.77
C MET A 1 -21.51 18.26 4.84
N GLY A 2 -22.47 19.13 4.51
CA GLY A 2 -23.09 20.10 5.45
C GLY A 2 -23.48 19.58 6.85
N SER A 3 -24.25 18.49 6.93
CA SER A 3 -24.71 17.94 8.23
C SER A 3 -23.62 17.29 9.09
N VAL A 4 -22.49 16.90 8.50
CA VAL A 4 -21.34 16.35 9.23
C VAL A 4 -20.45 17.48 9.72
N THR A 5 -20.22 18.50 8.89
CA THR A 5 -19.46 19.70 9.27
C THR A 5 -20.14 20.50 10.39
N GLU A 6 -21.47 20.50 10.48
CA GLU A 6 -22.21 21.12 11.60
C GLU A 6 -21.93 20.47 12.96
N ARG A 7 -21.55 19.19 12.98
CA ARG A 7 -21.15 18.47 14.21
C ARG A 7 -19.69 18.71 14.58
N ALA A 8 -18.89 19.30 13.69
CA ALA A 8 -17.48 19.59 13.91
C ALA A 8 -17.30 20.89 14.71
N THR A 9 -16.24 20.98 15.53
CA THR A 9 -16.05 22.13 16.41
C THR A 9 -15.30 23.24 15.68
N ARG A 10 -15.86 24.46 15.59
CA ARG A 10 -15.15 25.62 15.02
C ARG A 10 -13.86 25.93 15.78
N ARG A 11 -12.74 25.99 15.06
CA ARG A 11 -11.41 26.36 15.58
C ARG A 11 -10.54 26.90 14.45
N GLY A 12 -9.66 27.86 14.76
CA GLY A 12 -8.59 28.26 13.83
C GLY A 12 -7.68 27.08 13.45
N VAL A 13 -6.88 27.25 12.39
CA VAL A 13 -5.95 26.21 11.92
C VAL A 13 -5.00 25.84 13.08
N PRO A 14 -4.93 24.56 13.48
CA PRO A 14 -4.01 24.16 14.55
C PRO A 14 -2.56 24.30 14.09
N ALA A 15 -1.70 24.89 14.93
CA ALA A 15 -0.27 24.99 14.64
C ALA A 15 0.42 23.61 14.60
N LEU A 16 -0.06 22.69 15.46
CA LEU A 16 0.39 21.31 15.54
C LEU A 16 -0.76 20.42 16.05
N VAL A 17 -1.01 19.31 15.37
CA VAL A 17 -1.79 18.18 15.88
C VAL A 17 -0.82 17.03 16.12
N PRO A 18 -0.49 16.70 17.39
CA PRO A 18 0.36 15.56 17.70
C PRO A 18 -0.29 14.28 17.16
N PRO A 19 0.43 13.44 16.40
CA PRO A 19 -0.17 12.28 15.78
C PRO A 19 -0.62 11.24 16.82
N MET A 20 -1.85 10.77 16.69
CA MET A 20 -2.42 9.67 17.50
C MET A 20 -1.65 8.37 17.26
N GLN A 21 -1.52 7.48 18.24
CA GLN A 21 -0.79 6.21 18.09
C GLN A 21 -1.74 5.01 18.14
N PRO A 22 -1.52 3.97 17.30
CA PRO A 22 -2.29 2.74 17.41
C PRO A 22 -1.90 1.96 18.67
N GLY A 23 -2.85 1.24 19.27
CA GLY A 23 -2.54 0.10 20.13
C GLY A 23 -1.89 -1.04 19.35
N THR A 24 -1.28 -2.01 20.04
CA THR A 24 -0.83 -3.26 19.42
C THR A 24 -1.79 -4.36 19.85
N VAL A 25 -2.30 -5.15 18.89
CA VAL A 25 -3.12 -6.32 19.23
C VAL A 25 -2.24 -7.36 19.91
N THR A 26 -2.72 -7.91 21.02
CA THR A 26 -2.17 -9.10 21.67
C THR A 26 -3.25 -10.19 21.63
N GLY A 27 -3.10 -11.16 20.73
CA GLY A 27 -4.11 -12.19 20.47
C GLY A 27 -4.82 -11.99 19.14
N ASP A 28 -6.08 -12.42 19.08
CA ASP A 28 -6.85 -12.39 17.84
C ASP A 28 -7.14 -10.96 17.37
N PRO A 29 -7.12 -10.71 16.05
CA PRO A 29 -7.47 -9.41 15.51
C PRO A 29 -8.93 -9.04 15.84
N PRO A 30 -9.27 -7.75 15.85
CA PRO A 30 -10.63 -7.32 16.13
C PRO A 30 -11.61 -7.86 15.06
N THR A 31 -12.64 -8.54 15.53
CA THR A 31 -13.75 -9.04 14.71
C THR A 31 -14.99 -8.20 14.96
N GLY A 32 -15.72 -7.83 13.91
CA GLY A 32 -17.03 -7.17 14.04
C GLY A 32 -17.32 -6.17 12.93
N PRO A 33 -18.61 -5.84 12.70
CA PRO A 33 -19.03 -5.02 11.56
C PRO A 33 -18.63 -3.54 11.70
N ASP A 34 -18.32 -3.09 12.92
CA ASP A 34 -17.89 -1.72 13.21
C ASP A 34 -16.36 -1.52 13.07
N TRP A 35 -15.63 -2.55 12.64
CA TRP A 35 -14.19 -2.49 12.38
C TRP A 35 -13.89 -2.51 10.89
N VAL A 36 -12.92 -1.69 10.51
CA VAL A 36 -12.34 -1.69 9.17
C VAL A 36 -10.82 -1.86 9.25
N VAL A 37 -10.22 -2.36 8.18
CA VAL A 37 -8.80 -2.65 8.06
C VAL A 37 -8.20 -1.99 6.83
N GLU A 38 -6.97 -1.50 6.98
CA GLU A 38 -6.15 -0.90 5.92
C GLU A 38 -4.73 -1.46 6.00
N VAL A 39 -4.03 -1.55 4.88
CA VAL A 39 -2.61 -1.97 4.89
C VAL A 39 -1.75 -0.95 5.65
N ALA A 40 -0.96 -1.43 6.60
CA ALA A 40 0.01 -0.62 7.33
C ALA A 40 1.35 -0.60 6.57
N TRP A 41 1.47 0.31 5.61
CA TRP A 41 2.71 0.48 4.86
C TRP A 41 3.82 1.08 5.72
N THR A 42 5.03 0.55 5.58
CA THR A 42 6.20 1.06 6.27
C THR A 42 6.72 2.32 5.56
N GLY A 43 6.52 3.49 6.15
CA GLY A 43 6.95 4.78 5.62
C GLY A 43 7.23 5.82 6.69
N HIS A 44 7.34 7.10 6.31
CA HIS A 44 7.38 8.20 7.28
C HIS A 44 5.98 8.70 7.55
N ARG A 45 5.66 8.92 8.83
CA ARG A 45 4.40 9.58 9.15
C ARG A 45 4.43 11.03 8.70
N CYS A 46 3.34 11.52 8.12
CA CYS A 46 3.22 12.88 7.63
C CYS A 46 1.88 13.49 8.06
N ILE A 47 1.95 14.64 8.73
CA ILE A 47 0.81 15.52 8.95
C ILE A 47 0.93 16.69 7.98
N ALA A 48 0.01 16.77 7.02
CA ALA A 48 -0.01 17.82 6.01
C ALA A 48 -1.00 18.92 6.41
N TYR A 49 -0.51 20.16 6.47
CA TYR A 49 -1.28 21.36 6.73
C TYR A 49 -1.41 22.12 5.41
N VAL A 50 -2.65 22.38 4.99
CA VAL A 50 -2.95 23.34 3.92
C VAL A 50 -3.71 24.49 4.56
N GLU A 51 -3.05 25.63 4.70
CA GLU A 51 -3.61 26.82 5.36
C GLU A 51 -4.49 27.62 4.38
N PRO A 52 -5.47 28.42 4.87
CA PRO A 52 -6.31 29.29 4.03
C PRO A 52 -5.52 30.21 3.07
N GLY A 53 -4.30 30.58 3.45
CA GLY A 53 -3.37 31.35 2.61
C GLY A 53 -2.66 30.55 1.51
N ARG A 54 -3.14 29.34 1.19
CA ARG A 54 -2.55 28.42 0.19
C ARG A 54 -1.09 28.06 0.49
N ARG A 55 -0.71 28.03 1.77
CA ARG A 55 0.59 27.56 2.25
C ARG A 55 0.48 26.08 2.63
N VAL A 56 1.42 25.28 2.13
CA VAL A 56 1.54 23.86 2.49
C VAL A 56 2.70 23.66 3.46
N ARG A 57 2.44 22.91 4.53
CA ARG A 57 3.44 22.49 5.52
C ARG A 57 3.31 20.99 5.76
N LEU A 58 4.41 20.26 5.64
CA LEU A 58 4.47 18.82 5.91
C LEU A 58 5.32 18.60 7.16
N LEU A 59 4.74 17.95 8.17
CA LEU A 59 5.43 17.63 9.42
C LEU A 59 5.54 16.12 9.62
N SER A 60 6.68 15.68 10.13
CA SER A 60 6.91 14.28 10.54
C SER A 60 6.08 13.92 11.78
N GLY A 61 6.09 12.64 12.14
CA GLY A 61 5.53 12.17 13.41
C GLY A 61 6.13 12.85 14.66
N ALA A 62 7.39 13.30 14.57
CA ALA A 62 8.12 14.03 15.60
C ALA A 62 8.01 15.56 15.45
N ALA A 63 7.10 16.06 14.60
CA ALA A 63 6.88 17.47 14.29
C ALA A 63 8.04 18.19 13.57
N ASN A 64 8.98 17.45 12.95
CA ASN A 64 10.03 18.03 12.13
C ASN A 64 9.47 18.42 10.75
N SER A 65 9.86 19.58 10.23
CA SER A 65 9.49 20.02 8.88
C SER A 65 10.11 19.09 7.84
N MET A 66 9.28 18.61 6.91
CA MET A 66 9.68 17.77 5.78
C MET A 66 9.31 18.43 4.44
N SER A 67 8.73 19.64 4.46
CA SER A 67 8.13 20.27 3.29
C SER A 67 9.09 20.39 2.10
N ALA A 68 10.35 20.77 2.36
CA ALA A 68 11.35 20.95 1.32
C ALA A 68 11.78 19.62 0.65
N ALA A 69 11.69 18.50 1.35
CA ALA A 69 12.10 17.19 0.85
C ALA A 69 11.06 16.57 -0.12
N TYR A 70 9.84 17.12 -0.14
CA TYR A 70 8.70 16.62 -0.92
C TYR A 70 7.93 17.74 -1.63
N PRO A 71 8.61 18.58 -2.46
CA PRO A 71 7.96 19.70 -3.14
C PRO A 71 6.83 19.25 -4.08
N GLU A 72 6.90 18.03 -4.61
CA GLU A 72 5.91 17.45 -5.52
C GLU A 72 4.51 17.25 -4.91
N LEU A 73 4.38 17.34 -3.59
CA LEU A 73 3.09 17.15 -2.89
C LEU A 73 2.30 18.44 -2.72
N ALA A 74 2.95 19.61 -2.82
CA ALA A 74 2.31 20.89 -2.51
C ALA A 74 1.15 21.21 -3.45
N GLU A 75 1.38 21.10 -4.76
CA GLU A 75 0.39 21.45 -5.77
C GLU A 75 -0.84 20.51 -5.75
N PRO A 76 -0.70 19.17 -5.65
CA PRO A 76 -1.85 18.29 -5.50
C PRO A 76 -2.69 18.55 -4.25
N LEU A 77 -2.04 18.86 -3.12
CA LEU A 77 -2.71 19.25 -1.88
C LEU A 77 -3.48 20.57 -2.04
N LEU A 78 -2.87 21.56 -2.69
CA LEU A 78 -3.48 22.87 -2.92
C LEU A 78 -4.66 22.85 -3.87
N ARG A 79 -4.68 21.96 -4.86
CA ARG A 79 -5.81 21.80 -5.78
C ARG A 79 -7.05 21.24 -5.08
N ARG A 80 -6.86 20.41 -4.06
CA ARG A 80 -7.95 19.65 -3.40
C ARG A 80 -8.40 20.27 -2.08
N SER A 81 -7.60 21.18 -1.52
CA SER A 81 -7.97 21.93 -0.32
C SER A 81 -9.12 22.91 -0.60
N PRO A 82 -10.14 22.98 0.28
CA PRO A 82 -11.06 24.11 0.32
C PRO A 82 -10.33 25.43 0.64
N SER A 83 -11.02 26.55 0.41
CA SER A 83 -10.51 27.90 0.70
C SER A 83 -10.18 28.11 2.17
N GLY A 84 -10.94 27.49 3.08
CA GLY A 84 -10.64 27.54 4.51
C GLY A 84 -9.53 26.59 4.94
N GLY A 85 -8.95 25.77 4.06
CA GLY A 85 -7.83 24.88 4.38
C GLY A 85 -8.23 23.48 4.89
N MET A 86 -7.22 22.65 5.15
CA MET A 86 -7.37 21.29 5.69
C MET A 86 -6.12 20.81 6.43
N VAL A 87 -6.28 19.83 7.33
CA VAL A 87 -5.18 19.10 7.97
C VAL A 87 -5.39 17.60 7.83
N LEU A 88 -4.40 16.91 7.26
CA LEU A 88 -4.45 15.49 6.91
C LEU A 88 -3.40 14.68 7.68
N ASP A 89 -3.73 13.46 8.09
CA ASP A 89 -2.81 12.48 8.69
C ASP A 89 -2.64 11.29 7.75
N GLY A 90 -1.39 10.88 7.51
CA GLY A 90 -1.10 9.80 6.59
C GLY A 90 0.36 9.35 6.64
N THR A 91 0.74 8.58 5.63
CA THR A 91 2.09 8.00 5.51
C THR A 91 2.70 8.30 4.15
N LEU A 92 3.94 8.76 4.15
CA LEU A 92 4.78 8.91 2.97
C LEU A 92 5.48 7.59 2.68
N VAL A 93 5.24 7.04 1.49
CA VAL A 93 5.86 5.79 1.04
C VAL A 93 6.63 6.02 -0.25
N ALA A 94 7.83 5.45 -0.35
CA ALA A 94 8.57 5.43 -1.60
C ALA A 94 8.07 4.26 -2.45
N ARG A 95 7.58 4.57 -3.66
CA ARG A 95 7.18 3.56 -4.65
C ARG A 95 8.42 2.87 -5.21
N GLY A 96 8.53 1.56 -5.00
CA GLY A 96 9.48 0.70 -5.70
C GLY A 96 8.94 0.19 -7.05
N GLU A 97 9.73 -0.67 -7.70
CA GLU A 97 9.24 -1.51 -8.81
C GLU A 97 8.06 -2.38 -8.32
N GLU A 98 7.06 -2.58 -9.18
CA GLU A 98 5.80 -3.29 -8.86
C GLU A 98 5.01 -2.74 -7.65
N HIS A 99 5.19 -1.46 -7.32
CA HIS A 99 4.54 -0.79 -6.18
C HIS A 99 4.93 -1.35 -4.79
N ALA A 100 5.99 -2.17 -4.70
CA ALA A 100 6.52 -2.61 -3.42
C ALA A 100 7.14 -1.43 -2.67
N VAL A 101 6.71 -1.21 -1.43
CA VAL A 101 7.26 -0.13 -0.60
C VAL A 101 8.67 -0.49 -0.14
N ARG A 102 9.63 0.41 -0.35
CA ARG A 102 11.03 0.20 0.07
C ARG A 102 11.42 1.23 1.16
N PRO A 103 11.37 0.86 2.45
CA PRO A 103 11.66 1.77 3.57
C PRO A 103 13.05 2.44 3.49
N ARG A 104 14.03 1.76 2.89
CA ARG A 104 15.37 2.33 2.67
C ARG A 104 15.37 3.49 1.66
N LEU A 105 14.46 3.48 0.68
CA LEU A 105 14.37 4.54 -0.33
C LEU A 105 13.75 5.81 0.24
N ILE A 106 12.73 5.69 1.09
CA ILE A 106 12.11 6.86 1.71
C ILE A 106 13.09 7.57 2.66
N ALA A 107 13.88 6.82 3.44
CA ALA A 107 14.94 7.40 4.27
C ALA A 107 15.97 8.20 3.44
N ARG A 108 16.37 7.66 2.26
CA ARG A 108 17.27 8.37 1.33
C ARG A 108 16.64 9.62 0.73
N ARG A 109 15.32 9.63 0.50
CA ARG A 109 14.58 10.82 0.05
C ARG A 109 14.55 11.88 1.13
N THR A 110 14.16 11.54 2.36
CA THR A 110 14.08 12.51 3.46
C THR A 110 15.40 13.15 3.82
N ALA A 111 16.50 12.39 3.76
CA ALA A 111 17.84 12.93 4.02
C ALA A 111 18.27 14.02 3.01
N ARG A 112 17.59 14.14 1.86
CA ARG A 112 17.82 15.19 0.88
C ARG A 112 16.79 16.30 1.06
N HIS A 113 17.19 17.38 1.72
CA HIS A 113 16.30 18.51 2.00
C HIS A 113 15.66 19.14 0.75
N ARG A 114 16.29 19.09 -0.43
CA ARG A 114 15.74 19.59 -1.70
C ARG A 114 16.15 18.65 -2.84
N PRO A 115 15.39 17.59 -3.15
CA PRO A 115 15.75 16.66 -4.20
C PRO A 115 15.63 17.30 -5.59
N SER A 116 16.55 16.97 -6.51
CA SER A 116 16.41 17.33 -7.92
C SER A 116 15.25 16.59 -8.59
N GLU A 117 14.72 17.11 -9.70
CA GLU A 117 13.68 16.43 -10.47
C GLU A 117 14.07 14.99 -10.87
N ALA A 118 15.33 14.79 -11.26
CA ALA A 118 15.85 13.45 -11.56
C ALA A 118 15.78 12.50 -10.35
N THR A 119 16.01 13.02 -9.13
CA THR A 119 15.84 12.24 -7.90
C THR A 119 14.36 11.94 -7.65
N ILE A 120 13.48 12.91 -7.91
CA ILE A 120 12.03 12.75 -7.73
C ILE A 120 11.49 11.66 -8.65
N ARG A 121 11.85 11.71 -9.94
CA ARG A 121 11.46 10.70 -10.95
C ARG A 121 11.98 9.31 -10.64
N ARG A 122 13.22 9.20 -10.15
CA ARG A 122 13.86 7.91 -9.82
C ARG A 122 13.27 7.27 -8.56
N ILE A 123 12.85 8.07 -7.59
CA ILE A 123 12.29 7.57 -6.33
C ILE A 123 10.95 8.28 -6.11
N PRO A 124 9.88 7.89 -6.82
CA PRO A 124 8.57 8.50 -6.64
C PRO A 124 8.05 8.24 -5.22
N VAL A 125 7.37 9.22 -4.64
CA VAL A 125 6.81 9.15 -3.29
C VAL A 125 5.32 9.43 -3.37
N ASP A 126 4.55 8.63 -2.64
CA ASP A 126 3.12 8.84 -2.48
C ASP A 126 2.82 9.20 -1.02
N PHE A 127 1.96 10.19 -0.83
CA PHE A 127 1.31 10.49 0.44
C PHE A 127 -0.03 9.77 0.50
N GLN A 128 -0.07 8.70 1.28
CA GLN A 128 -1.27 7.91 1.54
C GLN A 128 -2.01 8.49 2.75
N VAL A 129 -3.11 9.18 2.49
CA VAL A 129 -3.89 9.90 3.49
C VAL A 129 -4.89 8.95 4.14
N ALA A 130 -4.83 8.82 5.47
CA ALA A 130 -5.65 7.89 6.23
C ALA A 130 -6.70 8.57 7.12
N ASP A 131 -6.52 9.86 7.43
CA ASP A 131 -7.42 10.60 8.31
C ASP A 131 -7.46 12.11 7.99
N LEU A 132 -8.57 12.75 8.36
CA LEU A 132 -8.81 14.18 8.23
C LEU A 132 -9.00 14.76 9.63
N LEU A 133 -8.14 15.70 10.03
CA LEU A 133 -8.04 16.23 11.39
C LEU A 133 -8.66 17.62 11.56
N TRP A 134 -8.75 18.37 10.46
CA TRP A 134 -9.34 19.70 10.40
C TRP A 134 -9.76 20.03 8.97
N LEU A 135 -10.88 20.73 8.80
CA LEU A 135 -11.43 21.10 7.51
C LEU A 135 -12.19 22.43 7.62
N ASP A 136 -11.86 23.40 6.77
CA ASP A 136 -12.65 24.61 6.53
C ASP A 136 -13.15 25.31 7.82
N GLY A 137 -12.23 25.60 8.74
CA GLY A 137 -12.54 26.29 10.00
C GLY A 137 -12.98 25.37 11.15
N HIS A 138 -13.04 24.05 10.94
CA HIS A 138 -13.57 23.11 11.92
C HIS A 138 -12.60 21.97 12.23
N SER A 139 -12.42 21.69 13.52
CA SER A 139 -11.75 20.49 13.99
C SER A 139 -12.66 19.28 13.84
N THR A 140 -12.15 18.23 13.21
CA THR A 140 -12.86 16.96 13.01
C THR A 140 -12.46 15.89 14.01
N THR A 141 -11.48 16.14 14.90
CA THR A 141 -10.91 15.11 15.79
C THR A 141 -11.93 14.48 16.74
N ASP A 142 -12.95 15.25 17.14
CA ASP A 142 -14.05 14.79 18.00
C ASP A 142 -15.11 13.96 17.26
N LEU A 143 -15.09 13.98 15.93
CA LEU A 143 -16.00 13.18 15.13
C LEU A 143 -15.60 11.69 15.15
N PRO A 144 -16.57 10.76 15.07
CA PRO A 144 -16.33 9.36 14.75
C PRO A 144 -15.47 9.18 13.49
N TYR A 145 -14.66 8.13 13.43
CA TYR A 145 -13.82 7.82 12.26
C TYR A 145 -14.64 7.73 10.97
N ALA A 146 -15.83 7.13 11.01
CA ALA A 146 -16.72 7.05 9.84
C ALA A 146 -17.07 8.44 9.27
N ASP A 147 -17.34 9.42 10.14
CA ASP A 147 -17.65 10.79 9.74
C ASP A 147 -16.42 11.50 9.18
N ARG A 148 -15.25 11.34 9.81
CA ARG A 148 -13.98 11.90 9.30
C ARG A 148 -13.60 11.31 7.94
N ARG A 149 -13.83 10.00 7.77
CA ARG A 149 -13.59 9.28 6.52
C ARG A 149 -14.50 9.77 5.40
N ALA A 150 -15.79 9.92 5.66
CA ALA A 150 -16.72 10.45 4.67
C ALA A 150 -16.35 11.88 4.22
N LEU A 151 -15.85 12.72 5.13
CA LEU A 151 -15.32 14.04 4.79
C LEU A 151 -14.02 13.95 3.97
N LEU A 152 -13.11 13.04 4.31
CA LEU A 152 -11.88 12.79 3.56
C LEU A 152 -12.18 12.32 2.12
N ASP A 153 -13.11 11.38 1.96
CA ASP A 153 -13.51 10.85 0.66
C ASP A 153 -14.08 11.94 -0.25
N ALA A 154 -14.85 12.87 0.33
CA ALA A 154 -15.44 13.99 -0.39
C ALA A 154 -14.40 14.98 -0.95
N LEU A 155 -13.15 14.98 -0.45
CA LEU A 155 -12.06 15.79 -1.01
C LEU A 155 -11.58 15.28 -2.37
N GLY A 156 -11.88 14.02 -2.74
CA GLY A 156 -11.51 13.46 -4.03
C GLY A 156 -9.99 13.26 -4.21
N LEU A 157 -9.29 12.89 -3.15
CA LEU A 157 -7.87 12.50 -3.19
C LEU A 157 -7.74 11.07 -3.74
N THR A 158 -7.79 10.89 -5.05
CA THR A 158 -7.93 9.55 -5.68
C THR A 158 -6.70 9.04 -6.41
N SER A 159 -5.67 9.87 -6.61
CA SER A 159 -4.52 9.53 -7.45
C SER A 159 -3.18 9.95 -6.85
N PRO A 160 -2.08 9.24 -7.15
CA PRO A 160 -0.73 9.70 -6.82
C PRO A 160 -0.46 11.13 -7.34
N PRO A 161 0.42 11.89 -6.66
CA PRO A 161 1.19 11.47 -5.49
C PRO A 161 0.45 11.67 -4.16
N VAL A 162 -0.81 12.11 -4.14
CA VAL A 162 -1.59 12.33 -2.92
C VAL A 162 -2.97 11.69 -3.04
N TRP A 163 -3.17 10.59 -2.32
CA TRP A 163 -4.41 9.83 -2.40
C TRP A 163 -4.84 9.30 -1.04
N ALA A 164 -6.14 9.17 -0.83
CA ALA A 164 -6.71 8.65 0.40
C ALA A 164 -6.79 7.12 0.35
N THR A 165 -6.38 6.45 1.43
CA THR A 165 -6.45 4.98 1.56
C THR A 165 -7.89 4.50 1.46
N SER A 166 -8.14 3.23 1.15
CA SER A 166 -9.50 2.68 1.13
C SER A 166 -9.63 1.59 2.19
N PRO A 167 -10.33 1.84 3.31
CA PRO A 167 -10.54 0.83 4.34
C PRO A 167 -11.54 -0.23 3.88
N LEU A 168 -11.24 -1.49 4.15
CA LEU A 168 -12.15 -2.62 3.92
C LEU A 168 -12.77 -3.10 5.25
N PRO A 169 -13.96 -3.72 5.24
CA PRO A 169 -14.52 -4.33 6.44
C PRO A 169 -13.57 -5.36 7.07
N ALA A 170 -13.56 -5.47 8.39
CA ALA A 170 -12.70 -6.44 9.09
C ALA A 170 -13.01 -7.92 8.77
N THR A 171 -14.12 -8.21 8.07
CA THR A 171 -14.40 -9.54 7.51
C THR A 171 -13.40 -9.94 6.42
N GLU A 172 -12.71 -8.99 5.81
CA GLU A 172 -11.69 -9.21 4.78
C GLU A 172 -10.26 -9.30 5.36
N ILE A 173 -10.12 -9.41 6.68
CA ILE A 173 -8.81 -9.25 7.33
C ILE A 173 -7.80 -10.32 6.90
N ASP A 174 -8.21 -11.57 6.72
CA ASP A 174 -7.32 -12.66 6.32
C ASP A 174 -6.81 -12.45 4.89
N THR A 175 -7.72 -12.09 3.97
CA THR A 175 -7.38 -11.68 2.59
C THR A 175 -6.40 -10.52 2.60
N MET A 176 -6.64 -9.51 3.46
CA MET A 176 -5.80 -8.33 3.57
C MET A 176 -4.42 -8.63 4.17
N LEU A 177 -4.33 -9.54 5.14
CA LEU A 177 -3.06 -9.99 5.70
C LEU A 177 -2.22 -10.72 4.65
N ALA A 178 -2.84 -11.57 3.82
CA ALA A 178 -2.17 -12.24 2.71
C ALA A 178 -1.65 -11.24 1.67
N ILE A 179 -2.45 -10.23 1.30
CA ILE A 179 -2.03 -9.15 0.39
C ILE A 179 -0.90 -8.33 1.02
N ALA A 180 -1.02 -7.96 2.29
CA ALA A 180 0.00 -7.23 3.02
C ALA A 180 1.33 -8.01 3.04
N GLU A 181 1.27 -9.32 3.29
CA GLU A 181 2.44 -10.19 3.21
C GLU A 181 3.07 -10.18 1.82
N GLN A 182 2.28 -10.43 0.76
CA GLN A 182 2.76 -10.48 -0.62
C GLN A 182 3.39 -9.16 -1.06
N LYS A 183 2.85 -8.03 -0.61
CA LYS A 183 3.34 -6.69 -0.95
C LYS A 183 4.44 -6.18 -0.02
N GLY A 184 4.88 -6.99 0.95
CA GLY A 184 5.96 -6.66 1.88
C GLY A 184 5.59 -5.64 2.96
N ALA A 185 4.29 -5.42 3.21
CA ALA A 185 3.83 -4.68 4.38
C ALA A 185 4.00 -5.50 5.67
N ASP A 186 4.11 -4.81 6.80
CA ASP A 186 4.41 -5.43 8.09
C ASP A 186 3.17 -5.65 8.98
N GLY A 187 1.99 -5.22 8.50
CA GLY A 187 0.74 -5.32 9.22
C GLY A 187 -0.43 -4.63 8.52
N LEU A 188 -1.56 -4.62 9.24
CA LEU A 188 -2.74 -3.83 8.95
C LEU A 188 -2.99 -2.84 10.10
N HIS A 189 -3.63 -1.72 9.78
CA HIS A 189 -4.29 -0.85 10.74
C HIS A 189 -5.77 -1.24 10.80
N ALA A 190 -6.22 -1.72 11.97
CA ALA A 190 -7.63 -1.90 12.25
C ALA A 190 -8.17 -0.64 12.95
N ARG A 191 -9.25 -0.06 12.43
CA ARG A 191 -9.90 1.14 12.97
C ARG A 191 -11.36 0.87 13.26
N HIS A 192 -11.83 1.31 14.42
CA HIS A 192 -13.24 1.23 14.77
C HIS A 192 -13.99 2.46 14.23
N LEU A 193 -15.11 2.25 13.54
CA LEU A 193 -15.90 3.29 12.87
C LEU A 193 -16.36 4.41 13.82
N ARG A 194 -16.63 4.07 15.09
CA ARG A 194 -17.00 5.04 16.14
C ARG A 194 -15.82 5.70 16.86
N GLY A 195 -14.58 5.37 16.48
CA GLY A 195 -13.37 5.84 17.15
C GLY A 195 -13.07 7.32 16.88
N ARG A 196 -12.89 8.12 17.94
CA ARG A 196 -12.41 9.51 17.84
C ARG A 196 -10.90 9.58 17.65
N TYR A 197 -10.42 10.67 17.07
CA TYR A 197 -9.00 10.95 16.98
C TYR A 197 -8.50 11.51 18.31
N HIS A 198 -7.44 10.94 18.87
CA HIS A 198 -6.86 11.37 20.16
C HIS A 198 -5.45 11.90 19.91
N PRO A 199 -5.27 13.23 19.71
CA PRO A 199 -3.97 13.80 19.42
C PRO A 199 -2.91 13.40 20.47
N GLY A 200 -1.79 12.85 20.02
CA GLY A 200 -0.67 12.38 20.85
C GLY A 200 -0.95 11.17 21.74
N GLY A 201 -2.22 10.75 21.85
CA GLY A 201 -2.65 9.63 22.67
C GLY A 201 -2.58 8.30 21.92
N ARG A 202 -2.48 7.20 22.69
CA ARG A 202 -2.70 5.85 22.17
C ARG A 202 -4.17 5.47 22.31
N SER A 203 -4.72 4.75 21.33
CA SER A 203 -6.14 4.40 21.34
C SER A 203 -6.39 2.90 21.23
N ARG A 204 -7.44 2.45 21.91
CA ARG A 204 -8.01 1.11 21.75
C ARG A 204 -8.87 0.96 20.49
N PHE A 205 -9.26 2.07 19.85
CA PHE A 205 -10.09 2.10 18.64
C PHE A 205 -9.26 2.19 17.35
N TRP A 206 -7.93 2.17 17.49
CA TRP A 206 -7.01 2.04 16.38
C TRP A 206 -5.93 1.06 16.80
N LEU A 207 -5.88 -0.09 16.15
CA LEU A 207 -5.01 -1.20 16.50
C LEU A 207 -4.10 -1.54 15.32
N ARG A 208 -2.86 -1.92 15.62
CA ARG A 208 -1.94 -2.50 14.66
C ARG A 208 -2.03 -4.02 14.74
N VAL A 209 -2.43 -4.64 13.64
CA VAL A 209 -2.48 -6.10 13.46
C VAL A 209 -1.24 -6.50 12.67
N PRO A 210 -0.24 -7.17 13.26
CA PRO A 210 0.97 -7.55 12.54
C PRO A 210 0.67 -8.63 11.49
N VAL A 211 1.38 -8.58 10.35
CA VAL A 211 1.47 -9.75 9.47
C VAL A 211 2.35 -10.79 10.18
N THR A 212 1.76 -11.92 10.55
CA THR A 212 2.46 -13.06 11.12
C THR A 212 2.78 -14.06 10.03
N ARG A 213 3.93 -14.72 10.18
CA ARG A 213 4.42 -15.74 9.27
C ARG A 213 4.63 -17.00 10.06
N THR A 214 4.21 -18.12 9.51
CA THR A 214 4.41 -19.43 10.13
C THR A 214 5.42 -20.20 9.30
N ARG A 215 6.51 -20.65 9.92
CA ARG A 215 7.54 -21.46 9.26
C ARG A 215 7.97 -22.63 10.13
N GLN A 216 8.44 -23.68 9.48
CA GLN A 216 9.07 -24.82 10.12
C GLN A 216 10.46 -24.45 10.60
N VAL A 217 10.78 -24.88 11.81
CA VAL A 217 12.08 -24.67 12.46
C VAL A 217 12.56 -25.98 13.06
N LEU A 218 13.87 -26.15 13.10
CA LEU A 218 14.52 -27.20 13.87
C LEU A 218 14.93 -26.65 15.23
N VAL A 219 14.76 -27.46 16.27
CA VAL A 219 15.29 -27.14 17.59
C VAL A 219 16.76 -27.57 17.63
N GLY A 220 17.67 -26.59 17.68
CA GLY A 220 19.11 -26.84 17.80
C GLY A 220 19.62 -26.78 19.24
N GLY A 221 18.76 -26.43 20.19
CA GLY A 221 19.09 -26.38 21.61
C GLY A 221 18.04 -25.65 22.43
N TRP A 222 18.32 -25.48 23.72
CA TRP A 222 17.48 -24.72 24.64
C TRP A 222 18.33 -24.05 25.72
N THR A 223 17.77 -23.01 26.34
CA THR A 223 18.31 -22.44 27.57
C THR A 223 17.42 -22.85 28.75
N PRO A 224 18.00 -23.22 29.90
CA PRO A 224 17.25 -23.48 31.12
C PRO A 224 16.40 -22.29 31.55
N ALA A 225 15.26 -22.58 32.19
CA ALA A 225 14.44 -21.54 32.81
C ALA A 225 15.14 -20.95 34.05
N ASP A 226 15.99 -21.76 34.68
CA ASP A 226 16.78 -21.44 35.85
C ASP A 226 18.22 -21.92 35.59
N PRO A 227 19.22 -21.01 35.49
CA PRO A 227 20.60 -21.38 35.20
C PRO A 227 21.24 -22.33 36.22
N THR A 228 20.68 -22.44 37.43
CA THR A 228 21.16 -23.35 38.48
C THR A 228 20.58 -24.76 38.35
N ARG A 229 19.52 -24.91 37.55
CA ARG A 229 18.80 -26.16 37.28
C ARG A 229 18.82 -26.46 35.79
N PRO A 230 19.95 -26.99 35.28
CA PRO A 230 20.21 -27.10 33.86
C PRO A 230 19.30 -28.11 33.14
N GLU A 231 18.60 -28.96 33.88
CA GLU A 231 17.57 -29.88 33.38
C GLU A 231 16.26 -29.16 33.01
N THR A 232 16.06 -27.92 33.48
CA THR A 232 14.85 -27.17 33.15
C THR A 232 14.86 -26.70 31.70
N VAL A 233 13.69 -26.54 31.11
CA VAL A 233 13.52 -25.95 29.78
C VAL A 233 12.89 -24.56 29.94
N GLY A 234 13.50 -23.54 29.35
CA GLY A 234 13.00 -22.16 29.39
C GLY A 234 12.68 -21.61 28.00
N THR A 235 13.68 -21.61 27.12
CA THR A 235 13.62 -21.01 25.78
C THR A 235 14.24 -21.98 24.79
N LEU A 236 13.64 -22.16 23.62
CA LEU A 236 14.25 -22.94 22.53
C LEU A 236 15.17 -22.05 21.69
N LEU A 237 16.26 -22.63 21.19
CA LEU A 237 17.13 -22.08 20.16
C LEU A 237 16.75 -22.73 18.84
N LEU A 238 16.30 -21.90 17.90
CA LEU A 238 15.70 -22.35 16.65
C LEU A 238 16.69 -22.17 15.50
N GLY A 239 16.63 -23.08 14.54
CA GLY A 239 17.37 -22.96 13.29
C GLY A 239 16.63 -23.45 12.06
N ALA A 240 17.22 -23.15 10.91
CA ALA A 240 16.82 -23.67 9.61
C ALA A 240 17.95 -24.52 9.05
N PRO A 241 17.65 -25.62 8.33
CA PRO A 241 18.68 -26.48 7.77
C PRO A 241 19.57 -25.72 6.79
N VAL A 242 20.87 -26.00 6.85
CA VAL A 242 21.85 -25.57 5.86
C VAL A 242 21.74 -26.50 4.64
N ALA A 243 21.62 -25.91 3.44
CA ALA A 243 21.58 -26.69 2.21
C ALA A 243 22.85 -27.54 2.06
N ASP A 244 22.68 -28.78 1.63
CA ASP A 244 23.77 -29.72 1.34
C ASP A 244 24.70 -30.03 2.53
N THR A 245 24.31 -29.66 3.76
CA THR A 245 25.09 -29.93 4.98
C THR A 245 24.17 -30.52 6.06
N PRO A 246 23.98 -31.85 6.08
CA PRO A 246 23.09 -32.52 7.02
C PRO A 246 23.46 -32.21 8.48
N GLY A 247 22.46 -31.91 9.31
CA GLY A 247 22.65 -31.62 10.73
C GLY A 247 23.21 -30.23 11.04
N ALA A 248 23.54 -29.40 10.04
CA ALA A 248 23.95 -28.02 10.24
C ALA A 248 22.74 -27.07 10.18
N LEU A 249 22.70 -26.09 11.09
CA LEU A 249 21.62 -25.11 11.20
C LEU A 249 22.10 -23.67 11.03
N HIS A 250 21.35 -22.88 10.27
CA HIS A 250 21.37 -21.43 10.39
C HIS A 250 20.60 -20.99 11.63
N TYR A 251 21.15 -20.09 12.44
CA TYR A 251 20.49 -19.63 13.67
C TYR A 251 19.40 -18.59 13.33
N VAL A 252 18.13 -18.94 13.54
CA VAL A 252 16.99 -18.09 13.17
C VAL A 252 16.31 -17.42 14.37
N GLY A 253 16.74 -17.72 15.59
CA GLY A 253 16.31 -17.00 16.78
C GLY A 253 16.05 -17.90 17.98
N ARG A 254 15.38 -17.32 18.98
CA ARG A 254 15.00 -18.02 20.21
C ARG A 254 13.57 -17.72 20.57
N VAL A 255 12.87 -18.68 21.16
CA VAL A 255 11.46 -18.55 21.54
C VAL A 255 11.21 -19.05 22.96
N GLY A 256 10.52 -18.24 23.76
CA GLY A 256 10.13 -18.64 25.12
C GLY A 256 8.97 -19.63 25.08
N LEU A 257 8.96 -20.55 26.03
CA LEU A 257 7.90 -21.55 26.16
C LEU A 257 7.00 -21.28 27.37
N SER A 258 5.71 -21.59 27.20
CA SER A 258 4.75 -21.67 28.31
C SER A 258 5.08 -22.83 29.26
N LEU A 259 4.55 -22.79 30.48
CA LEU A 259 4.79 -23.85 31.48
C LEU A 259 4.37 -25.25 30.97
N GLY A 260 3.27 -25.33 30.22
CA GLY A 260 2.79 -26.59 29.66
C GLY A 260 3.68 -27.14 28.53
N GLU A 261 4.23 -26.27 27.69
CA GLU A 261 5.17 -26.67 26.63
C GLU A 261 6.50 -27.13 27.21
N ARG A 262 7.01 -26.45 28.25
CA ARG A 262 8.26 -26.86 28.93
C ARG A 262 8.17 -28.29 29.43
N ARG A 263 7.04 -28.68 30.03
CA ARG A 263 6.82 -30.06 30.52
C ARG A 263 6.73 -31.06 29.37
N ARG A 264 6.02 -30.72 28.29
CA ARG A 264 5.85 -31.61 27.12
C ARG A 264 7.14 -31.86 26.35
N LEU A 265 8.04 -30.87 26.34
CA LEU A 265 9.29 -30.94 25.56
C LEU A 265 10.50 -31.43 26.36
N ALA A 266 10.42 -31.49 27.69
CA ALA A 266 11.58 -31.79 28.53
C ALA A 266 12.25 -33.12 28.16
N ASP A 267 11.49 -34.21 28.12
CA ASP A 267 12.03 -35.55 27.87
C ASP A 267 12.58 -35.67 26.45
N ALA A 268 11.84 -35.16 25.45
CA ALA A 268 12.28 -35.16 24.06
C ALA A 268 13.59 -34.37 23.87
N LEU A 269 13.73 -33.20 24.50
CA LEU A 269 14.96 -32.41 24.41
C LEU A 269 16.15 -33.11 25.08
N ALA A 270 15.92 -33.74 26.23
CA ALA A 270 16.97 -34.48 26.93
C ALA A 270 17.47 -35.68 26.12
N GLU A 271 16.57 -36.41 25.44
CA GLU A 271 16.95 -37.53 24.55
C GLU A 271 17.77 -37.08 23.33
N HIS A 272 17.57 -35.83 22.89
CA HIS A 272 18.27 -35.26 21.75
C HIS A 272 19.50 -34.45 22.16
N GLU A 273 19.88 -34.42 23.43
CA GLU A 273 21.03 -33.63 23.89
C GLU A 273 22.34 -34.03 23.20
N GLN A 274 23.15 -33.04 22.83
CA GLN A 274 24.48 -33.22 22.27
C GLN A 274 25.49 -32.21 22.84
N ASN A 275 26.78 -32.52 22.70
CA ASN A 275 27.85 -31.72 23.31
C ASN A 275 28.25 -30.47 22.50
N THR A 276 27.94 -30.44 21.21
CA THR A 276 28.36 -29.38 20.28
C THR A 276 27.18 -28.61 19.73
N THR A 277 27.38 -27.34 19.39
CA THR A 277 26.36 -26.54 18.71
C THR A 277 26.09 -27.10 17.30
N PRO A 278 24.81 -27.28 16.88
CA PRO A 278 24.48 -27.56 15.49
C PRO A 278 24.47 -26.30 14.61
N PHE A 279 24.56 -25.11 15.22
CA PHE A 279 24.51 -23.84 14.51
C PHE A 279 25.85 -23.50 13.85
N VAL A 280 25.83 -23.20 12.55
CA VAL A 280 26.99 -22.67 11.81
C VAL A 280 27.14 -21.16 12.00
N ASP A 281 26.04 -20.47 12.28
CA ASP A 281 26.03 -19.04 12.58
C ASP A 281 26.33 -18.77 14.06
N ALA A 282 26.87 -17.58 14.35
CA ALA A 282 27.11 -17.17 15.73
C ALA A 282 25.80 -17.01 16.51
N VAL A 283 25.60 -17.86 17.52
CA VAL A 283 24.53 -17.70 18.52
C VAL A 283 24.90 -16.54 19.46
N PRO A 284 23.98 -15.58 19.74
CA PRO A 284 24.28 -14.48 20.64
C PRO A 284 24.80 -14.97 22.00
N ALA A 285 25.86 -14.34 22.52
CA ALA A 285 26.54 -14.77 23.74
C ALA A 285 25.60 -14.97 24.95
N ALA A 286 24.60 -14.09 25.09
CA ALA A 286 23.60 -14.19 26.16
C ALA A 286 22.72 -15.45 26.07
N ALA A 287 22.49 -15.97 24.86
CA ALA A 287 21.78 -17.23 24.64
C ALA A 287 22.73 -18.43 24.76
N ALA A 288 23.94 -18.33 24.22
CA ALA A 288 24.92 -19.42 24.21
C ALA A 288 25.46 -19.78 25.61
N ARG A 289 25.56 -18.82 26.53
CA ARG A 289 26.21 -18.99 27.85
C ARG A 289 25.66 -20.16 28.68
N HIS A 290 24.36 -20.41 28.61
CA HIS A 290 23.68 -21.48 29.34
C HIS A 290 22.95 -22.44 28.40
N ALA A 291 23.30 -22.44 27.12
CA ALA A 291 22.65 -23.30 26.14
C ALA A 291 23.01 -24.76 26.37
N ARG A 292 22.01 -25.62 26.28
CA ARG A 292 22.18 -27.04 25.97
C ARG A 292 21.85 -27.26 24.50
N TRP A 293 22.66 -28.07 23.83
CA TRP A 293 22.53 -28.28 22.39
C TRP A 293 21.72 -29.54 22.12
N ALA A 294 20.92 -29.52 21.07
CA ALA A 294 20.10 -30.65 20.66
C ALA A 294 20.50 -31.09 19.24
N ARG A 295 20.45 -32.39 18.99
CA ARG A 295 20.44 -32.96 17.64
C ARG A 295 19.26 -32.34 16.89
N PRO A 296 19.46 -31.79 15.68
CA PRO A 296 18.44 -31.04 14.95
C PRO A 296 17.44 -31.97 14.27
N GLU A 297 16.69 -32.73 15.07
CA GLU A 297 15.70 -33.73 14.63
C GLU A 297 14.27 -33.31 15.03
N LEU A 298 14.13 -32.51 16.10
CA LEU A 298 12.85 -31.99 16.54
C LEU A 298 12.40 -30.82 15.66
N VAL A 299 11.38 -31.08 14.83
CA VAL A 299 10.75 -30.08 13.98
C VAL A 299 9.55 -29.47 14.70
N GLY A 300 9.42 -28.15 14.64
CA GLY A 300 8.21 -27.47 15.07
C GLY A 300 7.85 -26.27 14.23
N LEU A 301 6.73 -25.64 14.59
CA LEU A 301 6.25 -24.43 13.94
C LEU A 301 6.53 -23.21 14.80
N ALA A 302 7.10 -22.19 14.16
CA ALA A 302 7.27 -20.87 14.75
C ALA A 302 6.46 -19.84 13.96
N GLU A 303 5.67 -19.06 14.68
CA GLU A 303 4.95 -17.90 14.18
C GLU A 303 5.77 -16.64 14.49
N PHE A 304 5.97 -15.71 13.56
CA PHE A 304 6.83 -14.54 13.76
C PHE A 304 6.42 -13.35 12.89
N SER A 305 6.76 -12.13 13.30
CA SER A 305 6.27 -10.90 12.64
C SER A 305 7.21 -10.34 11.56
N GLY A 306 8.05 -11.17 10.94
CA GLY A 306 9.05 -10.77 9.93
C GLY A 306 10.51 -10.99 10.33
N TRP A 307 11.44 -10.62 9.45
CA TRP A 307 12.88 -10.89 9.61
C TRP A 307 13.66 -9.67 10.11
N ILE A 308 14.69 -9.89 10.93
CA ILE A 308 15.69 -8.90 11.35
C ILE A 308 17.07 -9.28 10.81
N GLY A 309 18.04 -8.38 10.96
CA GLY A 309 19.42 -8.58 10.49
C GLY A 309 20.03 -9.91 10.96
N GLY A 310 20.75 -10.55 10.03
CA GLY A 310 21.31 -11.89 10.21
C GLY A 310 20.30 -13.03 10.06
N GLY A 311 19.19 -12.81 9.36
CA GLY A 311 18.20 -13.86 9.06
C GLY A 311 17.41 -14.36 10.26
N ARG A 312 17.30 -13.56 11.33
CA ARG A 312 16.59 -13.95 12.55
C ARG A 312 15.13 -13.51 12.54
N MET A 313 14.27 -14.25 13.23
CA MET A 313 12.85 -13.94 13.39
C MET A 313 12.63 -12.76 14.34
N ARG A 314 11.70 -11.86 13.99
CA ARG A 314 11.20 -10.78 14.85
C ARG A 314 10.04 -11.29 15.69
N ARG A 315 10.18 -11.25 17.02
CA ARG A 315 9.15 -11.65 17.99
C ARG A 315 8.56 -13.05 17.69
N PRO A 316 9.38 -14.11 17.61
CA PRO A 316 8.87 -15.45 17.37
C PRO A 316 8.02 -15.96 18.53
N PHE A 317 7.03 -16.78 18.21
CA PHE A 317 6.11 -17.48 19.09
C PHE A 317 6.06 -18.96 18.70
N TRP A 318 6.08 -19.87 19.68
CA TRP A 318 6.12 -21.30 19.44
C TRP A 318 4.70 -21.83 19.26
N ARG A 319 4.46 -22.60 18.19
CA ARG A 319 3.13 -23.19 17.92
C ARG A 319 3.03 -24.65 18.34
N GLY A 320 4.16 -25.35 18.45
CA GLY A 320 4.20 -26.77 18.77
C GLY A 320 5.20 -27.53 17.91
N LEU A 321 5.44 -28.80 18.28
CA LEU A 321 6.12 -29.76 17.42
C LEU A 321 5.22 -30.17 16.25
N LEU A 322 5.86 -30.54 15.15
CA LEU A 322 5.19 -31.19 14.03
C LEU A 322 5.36 -32.70 14.13
N GLU A 323 4.33 -33.42 13.71
CA GLU A 323 4.46 -34.85 13.44
C GLU A 323 5.32 -35.04 12.19
N PRO A 324 6.12 -36.13 12.09
CA PRO A 324 6.96 -36.38 10.92
C PRO A 324 6.20 -36.35 9.58
N ALA A 325 4.93 -36.74 9.58
CA ALA A 325 4.07 -36.74 8.39
C ALA A 325 3.66 -35.33 7.92
N ASP A 326 3.75 -34.31 8.79
CA ASP A 326 3.37 -32.93 8.49
C ASP A 326 4.57 -32.07 8.05
N VAL A 327 5.78 -32.64 8.09
CA VAL A 327 7.01 -31.93 7.71
C VAL A 327 7.08 -31.75 6.19
N ARG A 328 7.32 -30.52 5.75
CA ARG A 328 7.44 -30.16 4.33
C ARG A 328 8.84 -29.67 3.97
N GLU A 329 9.37 -30.03 2.82
CA GLU A 329 10.71 -29.59 2.41
C GLU A 329 10.81 -28.09 2.14
N ASP A 330 9.73 -27.44 1.73
CA ASP A 330 9.68 -26.02 1.33
C ASP A 330 9.26 -25.05 2.45
N GLY A 331 8.90 -25.57 3.62
CA GLY A 331 8.37 -24.74 4.71
C GLY A 331 9.42 -24.24 5.72
N TRP A 332 10.71 -24.50 5.50
CA TRP A 332 11.78 -24.10 6.41
C TRP A 332 11.89 -22.59 6.58
N ALA A 333 12.23 -22.17 7.80
CA ALA A 333 12.43 -20.77 8.14
C ALA A 333 13.74 -20.20 7.58
N ARG A 334 13.80 -19.88 6.29
CA ARG A 334 14.93 -19.13 5.71
C ARG A 334 14.44 -17.80 5.14
N PRO A 335 15.11 -16.67 5.40
CA PRO A 335 14.78 -15.44 4.71
C PRO A 335 15.05 -15.60 3.20
N PRO A 336 14.21 -15.03 2.32
CA PRO A 336 14.62 -14.82 0.94
C PRO A 336 15.85 -13.88 0.97
N GLU A 337 16.94 -14.30 0.34
CA GLU A 337 18.18 -13.52 0.36
C GLU A 337 18.07 -12.26 -0.50
N PRO A 338 18.60 -11.11 -0.03
CA PRO A 338 18.84 -10.75 1.37
C PRO A 338 17.55 -10.21 2.01
N ALA A 339 17.30 -10.58 3.28
CA ALA A 339 16.14 -10.11 4.03
C ALA A 339 16.07 -8.57 4.01
N PRO A 340 14.93 -7.95 3.62
CA PRO A 340 14.77 -6.51 3.81
C PRO A 340 14.81 -6.24 5.32
N ALA A 341 15.67 -5.30 5.75
CA ALA A 341 15.64 -4.82 7.12
C ALA A 341 14.27 -4.18 7.35
N VAL A 342 13.43 -4.78 8.21
CA VAL A 342 12.22 -4.13 8.70
C VAL A 342 12.67 -2.98 9.59
N LEU A 343 12.69 -1.77 9.03
CA LEU A 343 12.96 -0.56 9.79
C LEU A 343 11.76 -0.27 10.69
N ASP A 344 12.00 0.01 11.96
CA ASP A 344 10.94 0.42 12.88
C ASP A 344 10.39 1.79 12.44
N PRO A 345 9.06 1.96 12.25
CA PRO A 345 8.47 3.25 11.92
C PRO A 345 8.88 4.36 12.90
N ALA A 346 9.06 4.06 14.19
CA ALA A 346 9.50 5.04 15.17
C ALA A 346 10.94 5.53 14.89
N VAL A 347 11.81 4.64 14.41
CA VAL A 347 13.19 4.99 14.01
C VAL A 347 13.17 5.84 12.74
N LEU A 348 12.30 5.51 11.77
CA LEU A 348 12.12 6.30 10.56
C LEU A 348 11.66 7.73 10.85
N ASP A 349 10.69 7.91 11.75
CA ASP A 349 10.20 9.24 12.13
C ASP A 349 11.28 10.08 12.85
N SER A 350 12.13 9.44 13.66
CA SER A 350 13.25 10.10 14.34
C SER A 350 14.42 10.46 13.41
N ALA A 351 14.52 9.80 12.25
CA ALA A 351 15.59 10.01 11.28
C ALA A 351 15.41 11.24 10.40
N VAL A 352 14.30 11.98 10.57
CA VAL A 352 14.07 13.27 9.90
C VAL A 352 14.88 14.34 10.63
N PRO A 353 15.94 14.91 10.02
CA PRO A 353 16.72 15.95 10.66
C PRO A 353 15.85 17.19 10.94
N ALA A 354 16.06 17.83 12.10
CA ALA A 354 15.44 19.12 12.39
C ALA A 354 15.96 20.17 11.39
N GLU A 355 15.06 20.97 10.82
CA GLU A 355 15.46 22.11 9.98
C GLU A 355 16.27 23.10 10.84
N PRO A 356 17.43 23.59 10.36
CA PRO A 356 18.02 24.78 10.96
C PRO A 356 17.02 25.94 10.83
N ALA A 357 16.92 26.78 11.87
CA ALA A 357 16.02 27.92 11.87
C ALA A 357 16.26 28.77 10.61
N ALA A 358 15.18 29.07 9.88
CA ALA A 358 15.26 29.92 8.69
C ALA A 358 15.81 31.30 9.06
N GLU A 359 16.98 31.65 8.52
CA GLU A 359 17.43 33.04 8.53
C GLU A 359 16.44 33.92 7.74
N PRO A 360 16.19 35.16 8.18
CA PRO A 360 15.27 36.06 7.50
C PRO A 360 15.78 36.34 6.08
N VAL A 361 14.90 36.12 5.10
CA VAL A 361 15.16 36.41 3.69
C VAL A 361 15.40 37.92 3.53
N ALA A 362 16.61 38.29 3.14
CA ALA A 362 16.94 39.64 2.69
C ALA A 362 16.41 39.89 1.27
N ASP A 363 16.14 41.17 0.99
CA ASP A 363 15.50 41.73 -0.21
C ASP A 363 16.04 41.22 -1.57
N PRO A 364 15.22 41.28 -2.64
CA PRO A 364 15.53 40.66 -3.92
C PRO A 364 16.65 41.41 -4.66
N VAL A 365 17.64 40.66 -5.14
CA VAL A 365 18.68 41.12 -6.08
C VAL A 365 18.13 41.02 -7.51
N PRO A 366 18.47 41.94 -8.45
CA PRO A 366 17.86 41.99 -9.78
C PRO A 366 18.32 40.84 -10.69
N GLU A 367 17.42 40.46 -11.60
CA GLU A 367 17.55 39.40 -12.62
C GLU A 367 18.78 39.56 -13.53
N GLU A 368 19.64 38.53 -13.57
CA GLU A 368 20.53 38.27 -14.69
C GLU A 368 19.88 37.23 -15.63
N GLN A 369 19.75 37.59 -16.90
CA GLN A 369 19.22 36.71 -17.96
C GLN A 369 20.20 35.55 -18.23
N PRO A 370 19.75 34.28 -18.24
CA PRO A 370 20.56 33.20 -18.75
C PRO A 370 20.51 33.16 -20.30
N GLY A 371 21.68 32.96 -20.92
CA GLY A 371 21.83 32.76 -22.36
C GLY A 371 21.15 31.49 -22.90
N PRO A 372 21.13 31.31 -24.24
CA PRO A 372 20.28 30.32 -24.90
C PRO A 372 20.73 28.88 -24.59
N ILE A 373 19.78 28.07 -24.11
CA ILE A 373 19.92 26.63 -23.87
C ILE A 373 19.57 25.90 -25.17
N GLU A 374 20.48 25.07 -25.65
CA GLU A 374 20.28 24.13 -26.77
C GLU A 374 19.10 23.16 -26.48
N PRO A 375 18.24 22.86 -27.46
CA PRO A 375 17.11 21.95 -27.24
C PRO A 375 17.60 20.51 -27.03
N PRO A 376 17.08 19.76 -26.04
CA PRO A 376 17.44 18.37 -25.87
C PRO A 376 16.83 17.50 -26.97
N ALA A 377 17.59 16.48 -27.39
CA ALA A 377 17.19 15.48 -28.36
C ALA A 377 15.93 14.70 -27.92
N GLN A 378 15.08 14.39 -28.89
CA GLN A 378 13.82 13.66 -28.72
C GLN A 378 14.09 12.23 -28.18
N PRO A 379 13.35 11.77 -27.16
CA PRO A 379 13.46 10.39 -26.70
C PRO A 379 12.71 9.46 -27.66
N GLU A 380 13.46 8.53 -28.24
CA GLU A 380 12.96 7.38 -28.99
C GLU A 380 12.03 6.50 -28.14
N GLN A 381 11.10 5.86 -28.86
CA GLN A 381 9.96 5.08 -28.40
C GLN A 381 10.33 3.97 -27.41
N ALA A 382 10.15 4.21 -26.11
CA ALA A 382 10.14 3.19 -25.07
C ALA A 382 8.69 2.79 -24.73
N GLY A 383 8.17 1.79 -25.47
CA GLY A 383 7.13 0.83 -25.07
C GLY A 383 5.88 1.31 -24.33
N ALA A 384 4.83 1.65 -25.07
CA ALA A 384 3.46 1.92 -24.59
C ALA A 384 2.84 0.79 -23.71
N ALA A 385 3.42 -0.42 -23.72
CA ALA A 385 2.97 -1.55 -22.89
C ALA A 385 3.26 -1.39 -21.39
N GLY A 386 4.29 -0.60 -21.01
CA GLY A 386 4.70 -0.46 -19.61
C GLY A 386 3.84 0.50 -18.78
N GLU A 387 3.29 1.54 -19.42
CA GLU A 387 2.42 2.53 -18.75
C GLU A 387 0.97 2.04 -18.63
N ALA A 388 0.49 1.23 -19.59
CA ALA A 388 -0.85 0.61 -19.52
C ALA A 388 -1.02 -0.28 -18.28
N ARG A 389 0.02 -1.05 -17.91
CA ARG A 389 0.00 -2.05 -16.84
C ARG A 389 0.00 -1.46 -15.41
N ARG A 390 0.43 -0.19 -15.23
CA ARG A 390 0.38 0.51 -13.93
C ARG A 390 -0.97 1.16 -13.65
N LEU A 391 -1.70 1.52 -14.70
CA LEU A 391 -3.03 2.13 -14.59
C LEU A 391 -4.14 1.08 -14.39
N GLU A 392 -3.93 -0.15 -14.86
CA GLU A 392 -4.87 -1.27 -14.73
C GLU A 392 -5.19 -1.68 -13.29
N GLN A 393 -4.23 -1.67 -12.36
CA GLN A 393 -4.49 -2.13 -10.99
C GLN A 393 -5.49 -1.22 -10.24
N HIS A 394 -5.38 0.11 -10.40
CA HIS A 394 -6.31 1.04 -9.74
C HIS A 394 -7.72 0.94 -10.32
N PHE A 395 -7.84 0.77 -11.64
CA PHE A 395 -9.13 0.53 -12.28
C PHE A 395 -9.77 -0.78 -11.77
N VAL A 396 -8.98 -1.84 -11.62
CA VAL A 396 -9.46 -3.13 -11.08
C VAL A 396 -10.03 -2.97 -9.67
N TYR A 397 -9.29 -2.36 -8.74
CA TYR A 397 -9.79 -2.19 -7.37
C TYR A 397 -11.03 -1.30 -7.30
N ASN A 398 -11.07 -0.20 -8.07
CA ASN A 398 -12.23 0.70 -8.11
C ASN A 398 -13.47 0.01 -8.70
N SER A 399 -13.28 -0.80 -9.74
CA SER A 399 -14.32 -1.60 -10.37
C SER A 399 -14.90 -2.63 -9.39
N LEU A 400 -14.03 -3.38 -8.71
CA LEU A 400 -14.45 -4.37 -7.72
C LEU A 400 -15.16 -3.74 -6.52
N ASN A 401 -14.70 -2.58 -6.04
CA ASN A 401 -15.38 -1.85 -4.96
C ASN A 401 -16.77 -1.36 -5.38
N THR A 402 -16.91 -0.87 -6.61
CA THR A 402 -18.21 -0.44 -7.17
C THR A 402 -19.18 -1.62 -7.28
N ILE A 403 -18.69 -2.75 -7.79
CA ILE A 403 -19.44 -4.00 -7.86
C ILE A 403 -19.87 -4.44 -6.45
N ALA A 404 -18.93 -4.50 -5.50
CA ALA A 404 -19.18 -4.94 -4.14
C ALA A 404 -20.22 -4.07 -3.42
N ALA A 405 -20.19 -2.75 -3.65
CA ALA A 405 -21.18 -1.82 -3.11
C ALA A 405 -22.61 -2.08 -3.63
N LEU A 406 -22.74 -2.60 -4.86
CA LEU A 406 -24.02 -2.89 -5.51
C LEU A 406 -24.58 -4.27 -5.18
N ILE A 407 -23.78 -5.23 -4.69
CA ILE A 407 -24.23 -6.60 -4.40
C ILE A 407 -25.48 -6.64 -3.48
N ARG A 408 -25.56 -5.72 -2.51
CA ARG A 408 -26.67 -5.67 -1.55
C ARG A 408 -27.86 -4.84 -2.03
N THR A 409 -27.64 -3.85 -2.88
CA THR A 409 -28.66 -2.84 -3.26
C THR A 409 -29.24 -3.06 -4.65
N ASP A 410 -28.44 -3.60 -5.58
CA ASP A 410 -28.82 -3.94 -6.95
C ASP A 410 -27.98 -5.12 -7.47
N PRO A 411 -28.31 -6.37 -7.06
CA PRO A 411 -27.54 -7.55 -7.44
C PRO A 411 -27.59 -7.85 -8.95
N GLY A 412 -28.64 -7.40 -9.65
CA GLY A 412 -28.73 -7.51 -11.10
C GLY A 412 -27.67 -6.66 -11.78
N ARG A 413 -27.59 -5.38 -11.42
CA ARG A 413 -26.56 -4.48 -11.94
C ARG A 413 -25.15 -4.92 -11.54
N ALA A 414 -24.96 -5.43 -10.32
CA ALA A 414 -23.68 -5.97 -9.87
C ALA A 414 -23.22 -7.17 -10.74
N ARG A 415 -24.15 -8.05 -11.11
CA ARG A 415 -23.87 -9.18 -12.01
C ARG A 415 -23.46 -8.72 -13.40
N ASP A 416 -24.16 -7.73 -13.97
CA ASP A 416 -23.83 -7.19 -15.30
C ASP A 416 -22.43 -6.57 -15.30
N LEU A 417 -22.07 -5.82 -14.25
CA LEU A 417 -20.74 -5.23 -14.11
C LEU A 417 -19.65 -6.28 -13.90
N LEU A 418 -19.94 -7.38 -13.19
CA LEU A 418 -19.01 -8.52 -13.07
C LEU A 418 -18.74 -9.19 -14.41
N ILE A 419 -19.77 -9.34 -15.24
CA ILE A 419 -19.63 -9.88 -16.60
C ILE A 419 -18.81 -8.92 -17.45
N GLY A 420 -19.12 -7.63 -17.44
CA GLY A 420 -18.36 -6.60 -18.15
C GLY A 420 -16.89 -6.53 -17.71
N PHE A 421 -16.61 -6.73 -16.42
CA PHE A 421 -15.24 -6.83 -15.90
C PHE A 421 -14.52 -8.08 -16.41
N ALA A 422 -15.19 -9.24 -16.44
CA ALA A 422 -14.62 -10.46 -16.99
C ALA A 422 -14.32 -10.34 -18.49
N ASP A 423 -15.18 -9.68 -19.26
CA ASP A 423 -14.97 -9.42 -20.69
C ASP A 423 -13.77 -8.51 -20.93
N LEU A 424 -13.59 -7.48 -20.10
CA LEU A 424 -12.40 -6.64 -20.11
C LEU A 424 -11.13 -7.45 -19.79
N SER A 425 -11.14 -8.31 -18.77
CA SER A 425 -9.99 -9.17 -18.44
C SER A 425 -9.63 -10.11 -19.59
N ARG A 426 -10.63 -10.70 -20.27
CA ARG A 426 -10.40 -11.56 -21.44
C ARG A 426 -9.81 -10.79 -22.62
N ALA A 427 -10.16 -9.52 -22.80
CA ALA A 427 -9.58 -8.69 -23.84
C ALA A 427 -8.09 -8.40 -23.58
N VAL A 428 -7.73 -8.16 -22.32
CA VAL A 428 -6.33 -7.95 -21.88
C VAL A 428 -5.48 -9.21 -22.05
N ASP A 429 -6.02 -10.38 -21.71
CA ASP A 429 -5.30 -11.66 -21.80
C ASP A 429 -5.24 -12.25 -23.23
N ARG A 430 -5.84 -11.57 -24.22
CA ARG A 430 -5.92 -12.09 -25.58
C ARG A 430 -4.56 -12.02 -26.28
N VAL A 431 -4.06 -13.19 -26.66
CA VAL A 431 -2.83 -13.36 -27.46
C VAL A 431 -3.23 -13.61 -28.93
N GLY A 432 -3.04 -12.63 -29.81
CA GLY A 432 -3.37 -12.73 -31.25
C GLY A 432 -3.87 -11.41 -31.86
N GLY A 433 -4.48 -11.48 -33.05
CA GLY A 433 -5.17 -10.34 -33.67
C GLY A 433 -6.52 -10.04 -32.99
N SER A 434 -6.98 -8.79 -33.08
CA SER A 434 -8.29 -8.35 -32.57
C SER A 434 -9.14 -7.80 -33.72
N THR A 435 -10.45 -7.73 -33.52
CA THR A 435 -11.38 -7.08 -34.45
C THR A 435 -11.99 -5.84 -33.81
N LEU A 436 -12.58 -4.93 -34.60
CA LEU A 436 -13.28 -3.78 -34.05
C LEU A 436 -14.44 -4.20 -33.15
N GLY A 437 -15.14 -5.30 -33.47
CA GLY A 437 -16.21 -5.85 -32.64
C GLY A 437 -15.71 -6.33 -31.28
N ASP A 438 -14.54 -6.98 -31.27
CA ASP A 438 -13.86 -7.41 -30.05
C ASP A 438 -13.45 -6.23 -29.16
N GLU A 439 -12.83 -5.21 -29.76
CA GLU A 439 -12.47 -3.97 -29.08
C GLU A 439 -13.71 -3.26 -28.52
N LEU A 440 -14.82 -3.23 -29.27
CA LEU A 440 -16.07 -2.63 -28.83
C LEU A 440 -16.71 -3.36 -27.65
N ALA A 441 -16.59 -4.68 -27.57
CA ALA A 441 -17.02 -5.45 -26.41
C ALA A 441 -16.22 -5.06 -25.15
N ALA A 442 -14.90 -4.94 -25.27
CA ALA A 442 -14.02 -4.50 -24.18
C ALA A 442 -14.32 -3.04 -23.75
N VAL A 443 -14.52 -2.16 -24.73
CA VAL A 443 -14.96 -0.76 -24.50
C VAL A 443 -16.31 -0.72 -23.78
N HIS A 444 -17.25 -1.57 -24.15
CA HIS A 444 -18.56 -1.62 -23.49
C HIS A 444 -18.41 -2.00 -22.01
N GLY A 445 -17.65 -3.06 -21.70
CA GLY A 445 -17.37 -3.48 -20.33
C GLY A 445 -16.69 -2.39 -19.50
N TYR A 446 -15.68 -1.73 -20.07
CA TYR A 446 -14.99 -0.60 -19.44
C TYR A 446 -15.95 0.57 -19.15
N LEU A 447 -16.75 0.99 -20.13
CA LEU A 447 -17.66 2.13 -19.98
C LEU A 447 -18.80 1.84 -19.01
N GLN A 448 -19.29 0.60 -18.92
CA GLN A 448 -20.29 0.23 -17.91
C GLN A 448 -19.74 0.40 -16.48
N LEU A 449 -18.49 -0.02 -16.24
CA LEU A 449 -17.81 0.13 -14.96
C LEU A 449 -17.58 1.61 -14.61
N GLU A 450 -17.12 2.41 -15.58
CA GLU A 450 -16.93 3.85 -15.39
C GLU A 450 -18.27 4.58 -15.19
N GLN A 451 -19.34 4.21 -15.89
CA GLN A 451 -20.66 4.79 -15.70
C GLN A 451 -21.24 4.46 -14.31
N ALA A 452 -20.96 3.26 -13.78
CA ALA A 452 -21.34 2.94 -12.41
C ALA A 452 -20.59 3.80 -11.38
N ARG A 453 -19.35 4.19 -11.67
CA ARG A 453 -18.52 5.07 -10.83
C ARG A 453 -18.93 6.54 -10.92
N PHE A 454 -19.08 7.05 -12.14
CA PHE A 454 -19.37 8.47 -12.40
C PHE A 454 -20.87 8.80 -12.35
N GLY A 455 -21.74 7.80 -12.34
CA GLY A 455 -23.18 7.98 -12.38
C GLY A 455 -23.60 8.84 -13.57
N ARG A 456 -24.41 9.88 -13.32
CA ARG A 456 -24.94 10.76 -14.37
C ARG A 456 -23.88 11.66 -15.03
N ARG A 457 -22.66 11.73 -14.48
CA ARG A 457 -21.56 12.57 -15.00
C ARG A 457 -20.93 11.99 -16.27
N LEU A 458 -20.97 10.68 -16.48
CA LEU A 458 -20.49 10.06 -17.71
C LEU A 458 -21.67 9.65 -18.58
N ARG A 459 -21.90 10.40 -19.66
CA ARG A 459 -22.86 10.01 -20.71
C ARG A 459 -22.07 9.41 -21.87
N VAL A 460 -22.60 8.37 -22.50
CA VAL A 460 -21.93 7.67 -23.59
C VAL A 460 -22.86 7.57 -24.79
N ALA A 461 -22.34 7.87 -25.97
CA ALA A 461 -22.97 7.60 -27.25
C ALA A 461 -22.02 6.78 -28.13
N VAL A 462 -22.46 5.60 -28.59
CA VAL A 462 -21.69 4.74 -29.49
C VAL A 462 -22.45 4.61 -30.80
N ASP A 463 -21.81 5.00 -31.90
CA ASP A 463 -22.35 4.97 -33.26
C ASP A 463 -21.38 4.21 -34.19
N VAL A 464 -21.48 2.89 -34.17
CA VAL A 464 -20.65 1.99 -34.99
C VAL A 464 -21.55 1.01 -35.73
N ALA A 465 -21.45 0.98 -37.05
CA ALA A 465 -22.22 0.06 -37.87
C ALA A 465 -21.73 -1.39 -37.67
N PRO A 466 -22.63 -2.38 -37.46
CA PRO A 466 -22.24 -3.79 -37.26
C PRO A 466 -21.38 -4.38 -38.39
N THR A 467 -21.53 -3.86 -39.61
CA THR A 467 -20.72 -4.27 -40.78
C THR A 467 -19.23 -3.98 -40.63
N LEU A 468 -18.84 -3.10 -39.70
CA LEU A 468 -17.44 -2.74 -39.44
C LEU A 468 -16.80 -3.62 -38.36
N HIS A 469 -17.57 -4.46 -37.66
CA HIS A 469 -17.07 -5.23 -36.52
C HIS A 469 -15.96 -6.21 -36.86
N LEU A 470 -15.88 -6.69 -38.11
CA LEU A 470 -14.87 -7.67 -38.52
C LEU A 470 -13.54 -7.04 -38.95
N ILE A 471 -13.44 -5.71 -38.97
CA ILE A 471 -12.21 -5.01 -39.35
C ILE A 471 -11.10 -5.33 -38.34
N PRO A 472 -9.90 -5.73 -38.79
CA PRO A 472 -8.79 -6.03 -37.90
C PRO A 472 -8.26 -4.77 -37.21
N VAL A 473 -7.96 -4.89 -35.92
CA VAL A 473 -7.45 -3.79 -35.08
C VAL A 473 -6.29 -4.29 -34.23
N ILE A 474 -5.36 -3.38 -33.89
CA ILE A 474 -4.33 -3.67 -32.89
C ILE A 474 -5.06 -3.86 -31.54
N PRO A 475 -4.83 -4.99 -30.83
CA PRO A 475 -5.45 -5.23 -29.55
C PRO A 475 -5.31 -4.03 -28.60
N MET A 476 -6.39 -3.69 -27.92
CA MET A 476 -6.53 -2.59 -26.94
C MET A 476 -6.42 -1.17 -27.51
N GLN A 477 -6.29 -0.99 -28.83
CA GLN A 477 -6.07 0.32 -29.43
C GLN A 477 -7.27 1.25 -29.25
N ILE A 478 -8.49 0.75 -29.47
CA ILE A 478 -9.71 1.57 -29.33
C ILE A 478 -10.00 1.81 -27.85
N LEU A 479 -9.84 0.77 -27.03
CA LEU A 479 -10.02 0.86 -25.58
C LEU A 479 -9.05 1.86 -24.95
N ALA A 480 -7.79 1.90 -25.38
CA ALA A 480 -6.81 2.87 -24.90
C ALA A 480 -7.24 4.32 -25.19
N ALA A 481 -7.75 4.59 -26.41
CA ALA A 481 -8.24 5.92 -26.76
C ALA A 481 -9.50 6.34 -25.99
N VAL A 482 -10.41 5.38 -25.74
CA VAL A 482 -11.59 5.61 -24.90
C VAL A 482 -11.20 5.90 -23.45
N ARG A 483 -10.29 5.11 -22.87
CA ARG A 483 -9.77 5.32 -21.52
C ARG A 483 -9.12 6.69 -21.39
N ASP A 484 -8.30 7.06 -22.36
CA ASP A 484 -7.62 8.36 -22.39
C ASP A 484 -8.63 9.52 -22.41
N ALA A 485 -9.68 9.41 -23.22
CA ALA A 485 -10.76 10.42 -23.27
C ALA A 485 -11.52 10.53 -21.94
N VAL A 486 -11.84 9.40 -21.30
CA VAL A 486 -12.50 9.41 -19.98
C VAL A 486 -11.59 10.07 -18.93
N GLN A 487 -10.32 9.69 -18.88
CA GLN A 487 -9.38 10.16 -17.86
C GLN A 487 -9.00 11.64 -18.02
N HIS A 488 -8.81 12.11 -19.25
CA HIS A 488 -8.27 13.45 -19.50
C HIS A 488 -9.34 14.48 -19.90
N ASP A 489 -10.45 14.04 -20.49
CA ASP A 489 -11.48 14.99 -20.98
C ASP A 489 -12.73 15.00 -20.09
N ILE A 490 -13.10 13.87 -19.48
CA ILE A 490 -14.35 13.74 -18.70
C ILE A 490 -14.09 13.83 -17.19
N GLU A 491 -13.18 13.02 -16.65
CA GLU A 491 -12.90 12.93 -15.22
C GLU A 491 -12.51 14.27 -14.57
N PRO A 492 -11.71 15.15 -15.21
CA PRO A 492 -11.35 16.44 -14.63
C PRO A 492 -12.51 17.43 -14.56
N GLN A 493 -13.59 17.22 -15.35
CA GLN A 493 -14.71 18.15 -15.42
C GLN A 493 -15.73 17.88 -14.31
N PRO A 494 -16.04 18.85 -13.42
CA PRO A 494 -16.96 18.63 -12.29
C PRO A 494 -18.36 18.15 -12.72
N GLU A 495 -18.88 18.65 -13.83
CA GLU A 495 -20.18 18.23 -14.39
C GLU A 495 -20.10 16.92 -15.20
N GLY A 496 -18.88 16.43 -15.45
CA GLY A 496 -18.61 15.34 -16.38
C GLY A 496 -18.85 15.75 -17.83
N GLY A 497 -19.26 14.81 -18.67
CA GLY A 497 -19.42 15.06 -20.11
C GLY A 497 -20.02 13.90 -20.89
N LEU A 498 -20.15 14.13 -22.21
CA LEU A 498 -20.55 13.11 -23.18
C LEU A 498 -19.29 12.54 -23.84
N LEU A 499 -19.07 11.25 -23.69
CA LEU A 499 -18.13 10.49 -24.51
C LEU A 499 -18.86 10.01 -25.77
N THR A 500 -18.32 10.33 -26.94
CA THR A 500 -18.81 9.82 -28.23
C THR A 500 -17.76 8.92 -28.85
N LEU A 501 -18.16 7.71 -29.24
CA LEU A 501 -17.36 6.78 -30.04
C LEU A 501 -18.12 6.51 -31.34
N ALA A 502 -17.54 6.89 -32.48
CA ALA A 502 -18.14 6.67 -33.78
C ALA A 502 -17.15 6.00 -34.73
N ALA A 503 -17.63 5.12 -35.61
CA ALA A 503 -16.82 4.50 -36.64
C ALA A 503 -17.50 4.67 -38.00
N ARG A 504 -16.78 5.20 -38.98
CA ARG A 504 -17.29 5.45 -40.33
C ARG A 504 -16.40 4.77 -41.37
N PRO A 505 -16.98 4.19 -42.44
CA PRO A 505 -16.19 3.63 -43.53
C PRO A 505 -15.43 4.75 -44.25
N VAL A 506 -14.19 4.47 -44.63
CA VAL A 506 -13.35 5.34 -45.47
C VAL A 506 -12.70 4.51 -46.56
N GLU A 507 -12.14 5.17 -47.58
CA GLU A 507 -11.40 4.46 -48.63
C GLU A 507 -10.24 3.66 -48.00
N GLY A 508 -10.25 2.34 -48.23
CA GLY A 508 -9.22 1.43 -47.69
C GLY A 508 -9.40 1.00 -46.22
N GLY A 509 -10.57 1.20 -45.60
CA GLY A 509 -10.87 0.66 -44.27
C GLY A 509 -11.92 1.44 -43.48
N CYS A 510 -11.61 1.76 -42.22
CA CYS A 510 -12.52 2.49 -41.34
C CYS A 510 -11.79 3.55 -40.51
N GLU A 511 -12.46 4.68 -40.28
CA GLU A 511 -12.00 5.70 -39.35
C GLU A 511 -12.87 5.67 -38.08
N VAL A 512 -12.22 5.45 -36.94
CA VAL A 512 -12.83 5.49 -35.60
C VAL A 512 -12.49 6.84 -34.95
N ARG A 513 -13.49 7.51 -34.41
CA ARG A 513 -13.36 8.78 -33.68
C ARG A 513 -13.86 8.64 -32.26
N VAL A 514 -13.04 9.10 -31.31
CA VAL A 514 -13.36 9.16 -29.88
C VAL A 514 -13.29 10.61 -29.41
N THR A 515 -14.37 11.12 -28.84
CA THR A 515 -14.45 12.51 -28.37
C THR A 515 -14.99 12.56 -26.94
N GLY A 516 -14.28 13.22 -26.03
CA GLY A 516 -14.74 13.50 -24.67
C GLY A 516 -15.16 14.96 -24.50
N GLY A 517 -16.46 15.21 -24.32
CA GLY A 517 -16.98 16.57 -24.13
C GLY A 517 -16.68 17.49 -25.33
N ALA A 518 -16.06 18.64 -25.07
CA ALA A 518 -15.66 19.62 -26.10
C ALA A 518 -14.20 19.47 -26.57
N ALA A 519 -13.50 18.40 -26.14
CA ALA A 519 -12.11 18.17 -26.53
C ALA A 519 -11.99 17.78 -28.02
N ALA A 520 -10.77 17.89 -28.56
CA ALA A 520 -10.47 17.44 -29.91
C ALA A 520 -10.69 15.92 -30.04
N ALA A 521 -11.27 15.50 -31.17
CA ALA A 521 -11.50 14.08 -31.43
C ALA A 521 -10.17 13.32 -31.64
N ARG A 522 -10.03 12.18 -30.97
CA ARG A 522 -8.97 11.21 -31.23
C ARG A 522 -9.40 10.34 -32.41
N THR A 523 -8.65 10.39 -33.50
CA THR A 523 -8.98 9.68 -34.74
C THR A 523 -8.01 8.54 -34.99
N ILE A 524 -8.53 7.34 -35.19
CA ILE A 524 -7.78 6.11 -35.46
C ILE A 524 -8.22 5.59 -36.83
N ARG A 525 -7.27 5.37 -37.74
CA ARG A 525 -7.53 4.74 -39.04
C ARG A 525 -7.16 3.26 -38.99
N LEU A 526 -8.13 2.43 -39.33
CA LEU A 526 -8.01 0.98 -39.37
C LEU A 526 -7.97 0.52 -40.84
N PRO A 527 -7.07 -0.41 -41.20
CA PRO A 527 -7.01 -0.96 -42.54
C PRO A 527 -8.22 -1.86 -42.83
N SER A 528 -8.60 -2.00 -44.11
CA SER A 528 -9.69 -2.89 -44.57
C SER A 528 -9.45 -4.36 -44.26
#